data_AF-A0AAP2RGL6-F1
#
_entry.id   AF-A0AAP2RGL6-F1
#
_cell.length_a   1.000
_cell.length_b   1.000
_cell.length_c   1.000
_cell.angle_alpha   90.00
_cell.angle_beta   90.00
_cell.angle_gamma   90.00
#
_symmetry.space_group_name_H-M   'P 1'
#
loop_
_entity.id
_entity.type
_entity.pdbx_description
1 polymer ?
#
loop_
_entity_poly.entity_id
_entity_poly.type
_entity_poly.pdbx_seq_one_letter_code
_entity_poly.pdbx_strand_id
1 'polypeptide(L)'
;MDKDVVYSTLLAIAGAALFGASPPLSKLLLGEIEPVLLASFLYLGSGIGLFLYKMLKSLVFNDVIKEQIISRGDIPWLAGAILAGGIAAPIILMFSLRITPASTASLLLNFECVATTTIAMIAFGEILERRILGAILLITTAGIVLSADPGSQYGISIGAAGVLLACIFWGIDNNLMRNICNKDAADLGMIKGLCAGTFSLILAISLNNPFPSLPILLGALFIGSISYGLSIALFLTAMRGLGASRTSAWFAIAPFAGVVLSFLIFKESINIQFLVALPVMIIGAMLLFGEEHRHTHAHADIIHDHCHLPGDIYHKHEHDEDKTEK
;
A
#
# COMPACT_ATOMS: atom_id res chain seq x y z
N MET A 1 -3.11 -4.00 -29.45
CA MET A 1 -2.63 -4.22 -28.07
C MET A 1 -2.86 -5.68 -27.76
N ASP A 2 -1.83 -6.38 -27.26
CA ASP A 2 -1.92 -7.81 -26.95
C ASP A 2 -3.07 -8.08 -25.95
N LYS A 3 -3.83 -9.16 -26.12
CA LYS A 3 -5.00 -9.46 -25.27
C LYS A 3 -4.58 -9.61 -23.81
N ASP A 4 -3.39 -10.14 -23.57
CA ASP A 4 -2.83 -10.34 -22.23
C ASP A 4 -2.48 -9.01 -21.56
N VAL A 5 -1.96 -8.04 -22.32
CA VAL A 5 -1.67 -6.68 -21.83
C VAL A 5 -2.97 -5.94 -21.46
N VAL A 6 -4.01 -6.08 -22.27
CA VAL A 6 -5.34 -5.49 -21.95
C VAL A 6 -5.88 -6.09 -20.66
N TYR A 7 -5.84 -7.42 -20.55
CA TYR A 7 -6.33 -8.13 -19.37
C TYR A 7 -5.60 -7.70 -18.10
N SER A 8 -4.27 -7.71 -18.09
CA SER A 8 -3.48 -7.28 -16.92
C SER A 8 -3.69 -5.80 -16.58
N THR A 9 -3.91 -4.94 -17.57
CA THR A 9 -4.26 -3.52 -17.33
C THR A 9 -5.61 -3.40 -16.64
N LEU A 10 -6.62 -4.14 -17.08
CA LEU A 10 -7.93 -4.16 -16.43
C LEU A 10 -7.84 -4.66 -14.99
N LEU A 11 -7.01 -5.68 -14.72
CA LEU A 11 -6.77 -6.16 -13.36
C LEU A 11 -6.10 -5.09 -12.48
N ALA A 12 -5.10 -4.38 -12.99
CA ALA A 12 -4.43 -3.31 -12.26
C ALA A 12 -5.40 -2.18 -11.89
N ILE A 13 -6.22 -1.74 -12.86
CA ILE A 13 -7.24 -0.70 -12.67
C ILE A 13 -8.32 -1.17 -11.69
N ALA A 14 -8.80 -2.42 -11.81
CA ALA A 14 -9.77 -2.98 -10.89
C ALA A 14 -9.20 -3.06 -9.46
N GLY A 15 -7.97 -3.55 -9.30
CA GLY A 15 -7.28 -3.56 -8.01
C GLY A 15 -7.18 -2.16 -7.41
N ALA A 16 -6.77 -1.17 -8.21
CA ALA A 16 -6.68 0.22 -7.79
C ALA A 16 -8.04 0.79 -7.34
N ALA A 17 -9.10 0.52 -8.09
CA ALA A 17 -10.45 0.95 -7.77
C ALA A 17 -10.95 0.33 -6.46
N LEU A 18 -10.69 -0.97 -6.23
CA LEU A 18 -11.05 -1.65 -4.99
C LEU A 18 -10.27 -1.08 -3.80
N PHE A 19 -8.97 -0.85 -3.94
CA PHE A 19 -8.15 -0.23 -2.89
C PHE A 19 -8.62 1.19 -2.57
N GLY A 20 -8.81 1.99 -3.62
CA GLY A 20 -9.32 3.35 -3.55
C GLY A 20 -10.72 3.45 -2.93
N ALA A 21 -11.53 2.40 -3.02
CA ALA A 21 -12.83 2.35 -2.39
C ALA A 21 -12.75 2.24 -0.86
N SER A 22 -11.62 1.82 -0.27
CA SER A 22 -11.54 1.61 1.17
C SER A 22 -11.87 2.87 1.97
N PRO A 23 -11.26 4.05 1.78
CA PRO A 23 -11.56 5.21 2.61
C PRO A 23 -13.04 5.61 2.62
N PRO A 24 -13.75 5.80 1.49
CA PRO A 24 -15.17 6.16 1.54
C PRO A 24 -16.04 5.04 2.14
N LEU A 25 -15.78 3.77 1.84
CA LEU A 25 -16.55 2.65 2.40
C LEU A 25 -16.30 2.49 3.91
N SER A 26 -15.05 2.65 4.37
CA SER A 26 -14.72 2.69 5.80
C SER A 26 -15.41 3.87 6.49
N LYS A 27 -15.47 5.04 5.85
CA LYS A 27 -16.16 6.21 6.41
C LYS A 27 -17.65 5.97 6.62
N LEU A 28 -18.32 5.20 5.75
CA LEU A 28 -19.73 4.83 5.96
C LEU A 28 -19.96 4.07 7.27
N LEU A 29 -18.96 3.30 7.72
CA LEU A 29 -19.04 2.56 8.97
C LEU A 29 -18.62 3.41 10.19
N LEU A 30 -17.81 4.47 9.98
CA LEU A 30 -17.38 5.41 11.02
C LEU A 30 -18.56 6.27 11.52
N GLY A 31 -19.33 5.68 12.43
CA GLY A 31 -20.56 6.20 13.05
C GLY A 31 -21.29 5.09 13.81
N GLU A 32 -21.10 3.85 13.37
CA GLU A 32 -21.66 2.63 13.97
C GLU A 32 -20.59 1.75 14.63
N ILE A 33 -19.31 1.98 14.30
CA ILE A 33 -18.15 1.25 14.85
C ILE A 33 -17.03 2.21 15.24
N GLU A 34 -16.34 1.89 16.34
CA GLU A 34 -15.18 2.66 16.80
C GLU A 34 -13.94 2.48 15.90
N PRO A 35 -13.07 3.49 15.76
CA PRO A 35 -12.00 3.52 14.76
C PRO A 35 -11.00 2.37 14.88
N VAL A 36 -10.60 2.04 16.12
CA VAL A 36 -9.65 0.94 16.39
C VAL A 36 -10.26 -0.42 16.01
N LEU A 37 -11.56 -0.61 16.29
CA LEU A 37 -12.26 -1.85 16.00
C LEU A 37 -12.52 -1.99 14.49
N LEU A 38 -12.80 -0.88 13.79
CA LEU A 38 -12.90 -0.86 12.33
C LEU A 38 -11.55 -1.19 11.68
N ALA A 39 -10.45 -0.57 12.12
CA ALA A 39 -9.11 -0.89 11.63
C ALA A 39 -8.79 -2.38 11.82
N SER A 40 -9.15 -2.95 12.97
CA SER A 40 -9.03 -4.38 13.25
C SER A 40 -9.74 -5.25 12.22
N PHE A 41 -11.03 -5.03 11.98
CA PHE A 41 -11.81 -5.85 11.05
C PHE A 41 -11.39 -5.64 9.59
N LEU A 42 -10.97 -4.44 9.20
CA LEU A 42 -10.43 -4.23 7.85
C LEU A 42 -9.17 -5.09 7.60
N TYR A 43 -8.25 -5.13 8.57
CA TYR A 43 -7.00 -5.88 8.44
C TYR A 43 -7.17 -7.39 8.62
N LEU A 44 -8.04 -7.84 9.54
CA LEU A 44 -8.46 -9.25 9.61
C LEU A 44 -9.12 -9.68 8.30
N GLY A 45 -10.01 -8.85 7.75
CA GLY A 45 -10.65 -9.08 6.46
C GLY A 45 -9.62 -9.22 5.34
N SER A 46 -8.62 -8.33 5.29
CA SER A 46 -7.51 -8.41 4.34
C SER A 46 -6.75 -9.74 4.45
N GLY A 47 -6.38 -10.14 5.66
CA GLY A 47 -5.65 -11.39 5.91
C GLY A 47 -6.44 -12.62 5.50
N ILE A 48 -7.73 -12.68 5.88
CA ILE A 48 -8.65 -13.77 5.49
C ILE A 48 -8.84 -13.79 3.97
N GLY A 49 -9.01 -12.63 3.34
CA GLY A 49 -9.17 -12.50 1.88
C GLY A 49 -7.96 -13.07 1.12
N LEU A 50 -6.74 -12.73 1.55
CA LEU A 50 -5.51 -13.26 0.96
C LEU A 50 -5.35 -14.76 1.23
N PHE A 51 -5.69 -15.24 2.43
CA PHE A 51 -5.71 -16.67 2.74
C PHE A 51 -6.63 -17.44 1.79
N LEU A 52 -7.86 -16.94 1.58
CA LEU A 52 -8.82 -17.55 0.65
C LEU A 52 -8.32 -17.51 -0.79
N TYR A 53 -7.71 -16.39 -1.22
CA TYR A 53 -7.08 -16.29 -2.54
C TYR A 53 -6.00 -17.37 -2.73
N LYS A 54 -5.09 -17.54 -1.76
CA LYS A 54 -4.05 -18.57 -1.84
C LYS A 54 -4.64 -19.98 -1.91
N MET A 55 -5.63 -20.27 -1.08
CA MET A 55 -6.32 -21.56 -1.08
C MET A 55 -6.96 -21.85 -2.44
N LEU A 56 -7.70 -20.89 -3.01
CA LEU A 56 -8.33 -21.04 -4.33
C LEU A 56 -7.30 -21.20 -5.45
N LYS A 57 -6.22 -20.42 -5.42
CA LYS A 57 -5.13 -20.52 -6.40
C LYS A 57 -4.46 -21.89 -6.38
N SER A 58 -4.19 -22.44 -5.18
CA SER A 58 -3.62 -23.77 -5.02
C SER A 58 -4.53 -24.87 -5.56
N LEU A 59 -5.86 -24.73 -5.40
CA LEU A 59 -6.83 -25.72 -5.86
C LEU A 59 -7.02 -25.69 -7.39
N VAL A 60 -6.93 -24.51 -8.01
CA VAL A 60 -7.25 -24.34 -9.44
C VAL A 60 -6.03 -24.51 -10.33
N PHE A 61 -4.87 -23.98 -9.94
CA PHE A 61 -3.72 -23.86 -10.85
C PHE A 61 -2.62 -24.88 -10.61
N ASN A 62 -2.69 -25.68 -9.54
CA ASN A 62 -1.65 -26.67 -9.17
C ASN A 62 -0.21 -26.11 -9.20
N ASP A 63 -0.12 -24.78 -9.03
CA ASP A 63 1.07 -24.01 -9.34
C ASP A 63 1.87 -23.85 -8.05
N VAL A 64 2.76 -24.81 -7.79
CA VAL A 64 3.71 -24.74 -6.67
C VAL A 64 4.91 -23.92 -7.15
N ILE A 65 4.71 -22.62 -7.36
CA ILE A 65 5.85 -21.71 -7.44
C ILE A 65 6.50 -21.75 -6.05
N LYS A 66 7.75 -22.22 -6.01
CA LYS A 66 8.59 -22.24 -4.81
C LYS A 66 8.98 -20.81 -4.45
N GLU A 67 8.03 -20.04 -3.92
CA GLU A 67 8.30 -18.71 -3.40
C GLU A 67 9.13 -18.85 -2.11
N GLN A 68 10.07 -17.94 -1.89
CA GLN A 68 10.99 -18.07 -0.76
C GLN A 68 10.23 -17.96 0.56
N ILE A 69 10.44 -18.94 1.43
CA ILE A 69 9.85 -18.95 2.77
C ILE A 69 10.43 -17.79 3.59
N ILE A 70 9.58 -17.20 4.43
CA ILE A 70 9.96 -16.17 5.40
C ILE A 70 10.92 -16.81 6.41
N SER A 71 12.13 -16.26 6.46
CA SER A 71 13.21 -16.70 7.34
C SER A 71 13.20 -15.89 8.64
N ARG A 72 13.98 -16.34 9.63
CA ARG A 72 14.11 -15.60 10.91
C ARG A 72 14.72 -14.20 10.73
N GLY A 73 15.56 -14.01 9.72
CA GLY A 73 16.17 -12.70 9.40
C GLY A 73 15.16 -11.68 8.87
N ASP A 74 14.02 -12.13 8.36
CA ASP A 74 12.98 -11.28 7.78
C ASP A 74 12.02 -10.73 8.86
N ILE A 75 12.01 -11.34 10.05
CA ILE A 75 11.08 -11.01 11.14
C ILE A 75 11.17 -9.54 11.58
N PRO A 76 12.35 -8.93 11.80
CA PRO A 76 12.42 -7.53 12.23
C PRO A 76 11.79 -6.57 11.22
N TRP A 77 12.02 -6.80 9.92
CA TRP A 77 11.46 -6.00 8.83
C TRP A 77 9.94 -6.15 8.76
N LEU A 78 9.45 -7.39 8.81
CA LEU A 78 8.02 -7.68 8.81
C LEU A 78 7.32 -7.13 10.06
N ALA A 79 7.93 -7.26 11.23
CA ALA A 79 7.40 -6.73 12.49
C ALA A 79 7.30 -5.20 12.45
N GLY A 80 8.34 -4.52 11.97
CA GLY A 80 8.30 -3.07 11.80
C GLY A 80 7.23 -2.62 10.80
N ALA A 81 7.09 -3.33 9.68
CA ALA A 81 6.04 -3.10 8.69
C ALA A 81 4.62 -3.32 9.26
N ILE A 82 4.44 -4.33 10.12
CA ILE A 82 3.18 -4.59 10.83
C ILE A 82 2.88 -3.47 11.82
N LEU A 83 3.86 -3.04 12.62
CA LEU A 83 3.66 -1.98 13.62
C LEU A 83 3.35 -0.64 12.95
N ALA A 84 4.11 -0.26 11.93
CA ALA A 84 3.95 1.01 11.24
C ALA A 84 2.70 1.01 10.34
N GLY A 85 2.69 0.18 9.30
CA GLY A 85 1.64 0.21 8.28
C GLY A 85 0.45 -0.72 8.54
N GLY A 86 0.60 -1.69 9.45
CA GLY A 86 -0.50 -2.57 9.85
C GLY A 86 -1.33 -2.03 11.01
N ILE A 87 -0.68 -1.40 12.00
CA ILE A 87 -1.33 -1.00 13.25
C ILE A 87 -1.42 0.53 13.34
N ALA A 88 -0.30 1.25 13.30
CA ALA A 88 -0.31 2.69 13.52
C ALA A 88 -1.05 3.44 12.40
N ALA A 89 -0.68 3.21 11.14
CA ALA A 89 -1.29 3.92 10.01
C ALA A 89 -2.82 3.74 9.93
N PRO A 90 -3.39 2.53 10.01
CA PRO A 90 -4.83 2.34 9.87
C PRO A 90 -5.61 2.90 11.05
N ILE A 91 -5.11 2.76 12.28
CA ILE A 91 -5.76 3.36 13.45
C ILE A 91 -5.81 4.88 13.31
N ILE A 92 -4.67 5.51 12.99
CA ILE A 92 -4.58 6.95 12.78
C ILE A 92 -5.51 7.38 11.64
N LEU A 93 -5.51 6.65 10.52
CA LEU A 93 -6.40 6.95 9.41
C LEU A 93 -7.86 6.88 9.83
N MET A 94 -8.31 5.85 10.55
CA MET A 94 -9.72 5.71 10.96
C MET A 94 -10.16 6.86 11.88
N PHE A 95 -9.31 7.29 12.81
CA PHE A 95 -9.59 8.48 13.63
C PHE A 95 -9.66 9.75 12.78
N SER A 96 -8.73 9.91 11.85
CA SER A 96 -8.64 11.08 10.95
C SER A 96 -9.84 11.16 10.00
N LEU A 97 -10.22 10.02 9.43
CA LEU A 97 -11.31 9.86 8.47
C LEU A 97 -12.68 10.12 9.11
N ARG A 98 -12.83 9.91 10.43
CA ARG A 98 -14.06 10.26 11.15
C ARG A 98 -14.36 11.76 11.06
N ILE A 99 -13.33 12.60 11.10
CA ILE A 99 -13.45 14.07 11.13
C ILE A 99 -13.00 14.78 9.84
N THR A 100 -12.58 14.04 8.81
CA THR A 100 -12.15 14.59 7.51
C THR A 100 -13.11 14.14 6.41
N PRO A 101 -13.54 15.01 5.47
CA PRO A 101 -14.31 14.59 4.29
C PRO A 101 -13.63 13.41 3.57
N ALA A 102 -14.41 12.43 3.09
CA ALA A 102 -13.86 11.25 2.43
C ALA A 102 -13.06 11.63 1.18
N SER A 103 -13.54 12.60 0.41
CA SER A 103 -12.85 13.08 -0.79
C SER A 103 -11.47 13.65 -0.45
N THR A 104 -11.38 14.52 0.56
CA THR A 104 -10.13 15.09 1.05
C THR A 104 -9.17 14.01 1.56
N ALA A 105 -9.66 13.09 2.39
CA ALA A 105 -8.84 12.00 2.90
C ALA A 105 -8.30 11.11 1.77
N SER A 106 -9.16 10.68 0.84
CA SER A 106 -8.75 9.90 -0.34
C SER A 106 -7.71 10.62 -1.17
N LEU A 107 -7.88 11.92 -1.42
CA LEU A 107 -6.93 12.70 -2.21
C LEU A 107 -5.57 12.83 -1.50
N LEU A 108 -5.58 13.07 -0.18
CA LEU A 108 -4.39 13.13 0.68
C LEU A 108 -3.58 11.83 0.70
N LEU A 109 -4.19 10.67 0.49
CA LEU A 109 -3.48 9.38 0.45
C LEU A 109 -2.43 9.29 -0.67
N ASN A 110 -2.49 10.15 -1.70
CA ASN A 110 -1.38 10.28 -2.67
C ASN A 110 -0.05 10.68 -2.00
N PHE A 111 -0.09 11.25 -0.79
CA PHE A 111 1.10 11.64 -0.04
C PHE A 111 1.91 10.42 0.46
N GLU A 112 1.33 9.22 0.50
CA GLU A 112 2.04 8.00 0.85
C GLU A 112 3.29 7.82 -0.03
N CYS A 113 3.15 8.01 -1.35
CA CYS A 113 4.26 7.83 -2.27
C CYS A 113 5.37 8.87 -2.04
N VAL A 114 5.00 10.12 -1.70
CA VAL A 114 5.96 11.15 -1.29
C VAL A 114 6.72 10.72 -0.04
N ALA A 115 6.00 10.22 0.97
CA ALA A 115 6.62 9.74 2.20
C ALA A 115 7.56 8.55 1.92
N THR A 116 7.12 7.56 1.14
CA THR A 116 7.95 6.40 0.75
C THR A 116 9.24 6.86 0.06
N THR A 117 9.14 7.70 -0.97
CA THR A 117 10.30 8.17 -1.74
C THR A 117 11.24 9.05 -0.90
N THR A 118 10.69 9.91 -0.04
CA THR A 118 11.50 10.78 0.83
C THR A 118 12.26 9.97 1.88
N ILE A 119 11.60 8.98 2.48
CA ILE A 119 12.26 8.05 3.43
C ILE A 119 13.33 7.24 2.71
N ALA A 120 13.06 6.78 1.47
CA ALA A 120 14.04 6.04 0.68
C ALA A 120 15.32 6.86 0.44
N MET A 121 15.16 8.13 0.05
CA MET A 121 16.27 9.08 -0.13
C MET A 121 17.06 9.29 1.17
N ILE A 122 16.39 9.53 2.31
CA ILE A 122 17.07 9.88 3.57
C ILE A 122 17.73 8.66 4.21
N ALA A 123 17.02 7.52 4.28
CA ALA A 123 17.46 6.34 5.02
C ALA A 123 18.38 5.42 4.20
N PHE A 124 18.21 5.39 2.88
CA PHE A 124 18.98 4.49 1.99
C PHE A 124 19.89 5.26 1.02
N GLY A 125 19.90 6.60 1.06
CA GLY A 125 20.77 7.42 0.24
C GLY A 125 20.42 7.41 -1.25
N GLU A 126 19.17 7.11 -1.60
CA GLU A 126 18.74 7.08 -3.01
C GLU A 126 18.78 8.48 -3.64
N ILE A 127 19.43 8.57 -4.80
CA ILE A 127 19.53 9.82 -5.54
C ILE A 127 18.24 10.02 -6.33
N LEU A 128 17.53 11.10 -6.02
CA LEU A 128 16.28 11.43 -6.70
C LEU A 128 16.53 12.24 -7.98
N GLU A 129 15.83 11.88 -9.05
CA GLU A 129 15.80 12.68 -10.26
C GLU A 129 15.02 13.99 -10.06
N ARG A 130 15.35 15.02 -10.86
CA ARG A 130 14.67 16.33 -10.81
C ARG A 130 13.15 16.22 -10.99
N ARG A 131 12.70 15.24 -11.77
CA ARG A 131 11.29 14.95 -12.01
C ARG A 131 10.58 14.49 -10.74
N ILE A 132 11.18 13.54 -10.02
CA ILE A 132 10.67 13.00 -8.75
C ILE A 132 10.63 14.10 -7.68
N LEU A 133 11.65 14.95 -7.62
CA LEU A 133 11.64 16.14 -6.74
C LEU A 133 10.48 17.09 -7.08
N GLY A 134 10.18 17.30 -8.36
CA GLY A 134 9.01 18.05 -8.80
C GLY A 134 7.69 17.43 -8.35
N ALA A 135 7.56 16.10 -8.43
CA ALA A 135 6.40 15.37 -7.94
C ALA A 135 6.21 15.54 -6.42
N ILE A 136 7.29 15.37 -5.65
CA ILE A 136 7.31 15.57 -4.19
C ILE A 136 6.82 16.98 -3.84
N LEU A 137 7.36 18.01 -4.51
CA LEU A 137 6.97 19.40 -4.26
C LEU A 137 5.47 19.64 -4.53
N LEU A 138 4.95 19.16 -5.66
CA LEU A 138 3.55 19.36 -6.05
C LEU A 138 2.59 18.65 -5.09
N ILE A 139 2.83 17.37 -4.81
CA ILE A 139 1.95 16.58 -3.92
C ILE A 139 2.01 17.12 -2.49
N THR A 140 3.20 17.54 -2.01
CA THR A 140 3.34 18.18 -0.70
C THR A 140 2.58 19.50 -0.63
N THR A 141 2.70 20.34 -1.65
CA THR A 141 1.99 21.63 -1.72
C THR A 141 0.48 21.42 -1.73
N ALA A 142 -0.02 20.47 -2.52
CA ALA A 142 -1.43 20.09 -2.52
C ALA A 142 -1.89 19.58 -1.14
N GLY A 143 -1.07 18.76 -0.47
CA GLY A 143 -1.33 18.29 0.89
C GLY A 143 -1.43 19.43 1.91
N ILE A 144 -0.57 20.43 1.83
CA ILE A 144 -0.62 21.64 2.67
C ILE A 144 -1.92 22.41 2.41
N VAL A 145 -2.29 22.63 1.14
CA VAL A 145 -3.53 23.33 0.77
C VAL A 145 -4.78 22.60 1.29
N LEU A 146 -4.82 21.27 1.17
CA LEU A 146 -5.93 20.44 1.67
C LEU A 146 -5.98 20.35 3.20
N SER A 147 -4.85 20.58 3.88
CA SER A 147 -4.78 20.56 5.34
C SER A 147 -5.07 21.92 5.97
N ALA A 148 -5.11 22.99 5.19
CA ALA A 148 -5.37 24.33 5.68
C ALA A 148 -6.84 24.48 6.13
N ASP A 149 -7.05 24.83 7.39
CA ASP A 149 -8.37 25.13 7.95
C ASP A 149 -8.31 26.47 8.70
N PRO A 150 -8.60 27.59 8.01
CA PRO A 150 -8.57 28.92 8.61
C PRO A 150 -9.51 29.11 9.80
N GLY A 151 -10.52 28.24 9.97
CA GLY A 151 -11.45 28.28 11.10
C GLY A 151 -10.94 27.56 12.35
N SER A 152 -9.88 26.75 12.24
CA SER A 152 -9.29 26.03 13.36
C SER A 152 -8.32 26.88 14.18
N GLN A 153 -8.11 26.52 15.45
CA GLN A 153 -7.19 27.24 16.36
C GLN A 153 -5.77 27.41 15.80
N TYR A 154 -5.28 26.41 15.06
CA TYR A 154 -3.91 26.38 14.52
C TYR A 154 -3.86 26.62 13.01
N GLY A 155 -4.98 26.93 12.36
CA GLY A 155 -5.06 27.09 10.90
C GLY A 155 -4.93 25.79 10.11
N ILE A 156 -4.91 24.63 10.78
CA ILE A 156 -4.69 23.30 10.19
C ILE A 156 -5.75 22.31 10.69
N SER A 157 -6.31 21.54 9.77
CA SER A 157 -7.21 20.44 10.09
C SER A 157 -6.45 19.29 10.74
N ILE A 158 -6.80 18.98 12.00
CA ILE A 158 -6.24 17.83 12.75
C ILE A 158 -6.48 16.52 12.00
N GLY A 159 -7.65 16.38 11.37
CA GLY A 159 -7.98 15.22 10.57
C GLY A 159 -7.07 15.06 9.36
N ALA A 160 -6.88 16.13 8.57
CA ALA A 160 -5.97 16.10 7.43
C ALA A 160 -4.52 15.80 7.83
N ALA A 161 -4.04 16.42 8.93
CA ALA A 161 -2.72 16.15 9.48
C ALA A 161 -2.55 14.68 9.90
N GLY A 162 -3.60 14.07 10.47
CA GLY A 162 -3.60 12.64 10.79
C GLY A 162 -3.57 11.75 9.55
N VAL A 163 -4.25 12.11 8.45
CA VAL A 163 -4.13 11.37 7.17
C VAL A 163 -2.68 11.42 6.63
N LEU A 164 -2.05 12.59 6.66
CA LEU A 164 -0.63 12.73 6.26
C LEU A 164 0.30 11.91 7.17
N LEU A 165 0.03 11.87 8.48
CA LEU A 165 0.79 11.04 9.41
C LEU A 165 0.61 9.54 9.12
N ALA A 166 -0.60 9.09 8.79
CA ALA A 166 -0.84 7.72 8.34
C ALA A 166 -0.04 7.39 7.07
N CYS A 167 0.02 8.32 6.11
CA CYS A 167 0.84 8.19 4.91
C CYS A 167 2.35 8.07 5.24
N ILE A 168 2.84 8.77 6.26
CA ILE A 168 4.23 8.63 6.71
C ILE A 168 4.50 7.23 7.28
N PHE A 169 3.58 6.71 8.10
CA PHE A 169 3.71 5.34 8.63
C PHE A 169 3.65 4.27 7.53
N TRP A 170 2.80 4.45 6.51
CA TRP A 170 2.84 3.62 5.30
C TRP A 170 4.12 3.82 4.48
N GLY A 171 4.66 5.04 4.45
CA GLY A 171 5.97 5.33 3.88
C GLY A 171 7.10 4.52 4.54
N ILE A 172 7.09 4.44 5.88
CA ILE A 172 8.03 3.61 6.66
C ILE A 172 7.83 2.14 6.33
N ASP A 173 6.59 1.67 6.38
CA ASP A 173 6.20 0.30 6.03
C ASP A 173 6.72 -0.12 4.66
N ASN A 174 6.42 0.65 3.61
CA ASN A 174 6.87 0.36 2.25
C ASN A 174 8.40 0.23 2.16
N ASN A 175 9.14 1.07 2.88
CA ASN A 175 10.60 1.00 2.95
C ASN A 175 11.12 -0.20 3.75
N LEU A 176 10.41 -0.65 4.78
CA LEU A 176 10.77 -1.87 5.51
C LEU A 176 10.48 -3.12 4.67
N MET A 177 9.31 -3.15 4.00
CA MET A 177 8.87 -4.22 3.12
C MET A 177 9.82 -4.45 1.94
N ARG A 178 10.53 -3.40 1.49
CA ARG A 178 11.59 -3.51 0.48
C ARG A 178 12.64 -4.56 0.83
N ASN A 179 13.03 -4.70 2.09
CA ASN A 179 14.09 -5.63 2.51
C ASN A 179 13.67 -7.10 2.43
N ILE A 180 12.37 -7.36 2.29
CA ILE A 180 11.77 -8.70 2.23
C ILE A 180 10.93 -8.88 0.95
N CYS A 181 11.15 -8.04 -0.07
CA CYS A 181 10.35 -8.03 -1.30
C CYS A 181 10.55 -9.26 -2.20
N ASN A 182 11.58 -10.08 -1.91
CA ASN A 182 11.84 -11.36 -2.55
C ASN A 182 10.97 -12.51 -2.01
N LYS A 183 10.15 -12.26 -0.98
CA LYS A 183 9.19 -13.22 -0.42
C LYS A 183 7.82 -13.08 -1.10
N ASP A 184 6.98 -14.09 -0.90
CA ASP A 184 5.60 -14.09 -1.42
C ASP A 184 4.82 -12.90 -0.86
N ALA A 185 4.42 -11.98 -1.74
CA ALA A 185 3.69 -10.77 -1.37
C ALA A 185 2.29 -11.07 -0.80
N ALA A 186 1.65 -12.16 -1.22
CA ALA A 186 0.38 -12.61 -0.63
C ALA A 186 0.59 -13.17 0.78
N ASP A 187 1.69 -13.88 1.06
CA ASP A 187 2.01 -14.32 2.43
C ASP A 187 2.32 -13.14 3.34
N LEU A 188 3.16 -12.22 2.87
CA LEU A 188 3.50 -11.01 3.60
C LEU A 188 2.25 -10.21 3.94
N GLY A 189 1.36 -9.98 2.96
CA GLY A 189 0.09 -9.30 3.16
C GLY A 189 -0.86 -10.06 4.09
N MET A 190 -0.93 -11.39 3.98
CA MET A 190 -1.77 -12.24 4.83
C MET A 190 -1.32 -12.17 6.29
N ILE A 191 -0.03 -12.44 6.56
CA ILE A 191 0.52 -12.40 7.92
C ILE A 191 0.35 -11.01 8.51
N LYS A 192 0.66 -9.97 7.73
CA LYS A 192 0.51 -8.60 8.18
C LYS A 192 -0.93 -8.26 8.52
N GLY A 193 -1.88 -8.61 7.66
CA GLY A 193 -3.32 -8.42 7.88
C GLY A 193 -3.80 -9.12 9.15
N LEU A 194 -3.49 -10.41 9.30
CA LEU A 194 -3.90 -11.18 10.46
C LEU A 194 -3.27 -10.66 11.76
N CYS A 195 -1.95 -10.46 11.80
CA CYS A 195 -1.26 -9.98 12.99
C CYS A 195 -1.73 -8.58 13.42
N ALA A 196 -1.80 -7.64 12.47
CA ALA A 196 -2.23 -6.27 12.77
C ALA A 196 -3.70 -6.21 13.17
N GLY A 197 -4.55 -6.98 12.49
CA GLY A 197 -5.97 -7.06 12.77
C GLY A 197 -6.25 -7.67 14.15
N THR A 198 -5.57 -8.76 14.50
CA THR A 198 -5.66 -9.38 15.84
C THR A 198 -5.13 -8.45 16.93
N PHE A 199 -3.98 -7.79 16.72
CA PHE A 199 -3.46 -6.83 17.69
C PHE A 199 -4.46 -5.69 17.95
N SER A 200 -4.99 -5.10 16.87
CA SER A 200 -5.97 -4.02 16.97
C SER A 200 -7.29 -4.47 17.60
N LEU A 201 -7.67 -5.75 17.42
CA LEU A 201 -8.84 -6.33 18.10
C LEU A 201 -8.62 -6.40 19.61
N ILE A 202 -7.47 -6.92 20.04
CA ILE A 202 -7.10 -7.00 21.46
C ILE A 202 -7.06 -5.60 22.08
N LEU A 203 -6.48 -4.63 21.36
CA LEU A 203 -6.45 -3.23 21.78
C LEU A 203 -7.87 -2.66 21.91
N ALA A 204 -8.75 -2.87 20.92
CA ALA A 204 -10.13 -2.39 20.97
C ALA A 204 -10.93 -2.99 22.14
N ILE A 205 -10.76 -4.29 22.40
CA ILE A 205 -11.37 -4.96 23.56
C ILE A 205 -10.83 -4.37 24.87
N SER A 206 -9.52 -4.14 24.95
CA SER A 206 -8.88 -3.55 26.14
C SER A 206 -9.33 -2.11 26.41
N LEU A 207 -9.69 -1.37 25.36
CA LEU A 207 -10.28 -0.03 25.44
C LEU A 207 -11.79 -0.06 25.75
N ASN A 208 -12.40 -1.24 25.91
CA ASN A 208 -13.83 -1.42 26.12
C ASN A 208 -14.69 -0.85 24.98
N ASN A 209 -14.19 -0.92 23.74
CA ASN A 209 -14.99 -0.51 22.59
C ASN A 209 -16.23 -1.43 22.45
N PRO A 210 -17.43 -0.86 22.26
CA PRO A 210 -18.62 -1.67 22.04
C PRO A 210 -18.49 -2.42 20.71
N PHE A 211 -18.87 -3.70 20.71
CA PHE A 211 -18.95 -4.45 19.47
C PHE A 211 -20.15 -3.96 18.65
N PRO A 212 -19.97 -3.76 17.33
CA PRO A 212 -21.07 -3.38 16.45
C PRO A 212 -22.00 -4.58 16.22
N SER A 213 -23.14 -4.32 15.59
CA SER A 213 -24.03 -5.39 15.13
C SER A 213 -23.32 -6.33 14.14
N LEU A 214 -23.76 -7.59 14.08
CA LEU A 214 -23.18 -8.60 13.19
C LEU A 214 -23.10 -8.16 11.72
N PRO A 215 -24.13 -7.49 11.13
CA PRO A 215 -24.03 -6.98 9.76
C PRO A 215 -22.89 -5.98 9.54
N ILE A 216 -22.66 -5.07 10.50
CA ILE A 216 -21.60 -4.06 10.40
C ILE A 216 -20.22 -4.71 10.54
N LEU A 217 -20.08 -5.67 11.45
CA LEU A 217 -18.87 -6.47 11.60
C LEU A 217 -18.54 -7.22 10.30
N LEU A 218 -19.50 -7.94 9.73
CA LEU A 218 -19.33 -8.67 8.47
C LEU A 218 -19.04 -7.72 7.31
N GLY A 219 -19.70 -6.55 7.29
CA GLY A 219 -19.43 -5.48 6.32
C GLY A 219 -17.99 -4.98 6.39
N ALA A 220 -17.46 -4.74 7.59
CA ALA A 220 -16.07 -4.33 7.78
C ALA A 220 -15.06 -5.39 7.32
N LEU A 221 -15.28 -6.67 7.69
CA LEU A 221 -14.46 -7.79 7.21
C LEU A 221 -14.51 -7.91 5.69
N PHE A 222 -15.69 -7.74 5.09
CA PHE A 222 -15.88 -7.80 3.64
C PHE A 222 -15.17 -6.66 2.92
N ILE A 223 -15.30 -5.42 3.40
CA ILE A 223 -14.55 -4.26 2.88
C ILE A 223 -13.05 -4.53 2.98
N GLY A 224 -12.59 -5.07 4.11
CA GLY A 224 -11.20 -5.47 4.32
C GLY A 224 -10.70 -6.48 3.29
N SER A 225 -11.46 -7.56 3.11
CA SER A 225 -11.16 -8.65 2.18
C SER A 225 -11.12 -8.17 0.73
N ILE A 226 -12.06 -7.32 0.32
CA ILE A 226 -12.14 -6.83 -1.06
C ILE A 226 -11.12 -5.72 -1.34
N SER A 227 -11.05 -4.70 -0.48
CA SER A 227 -10.29 -3.47 -0.74
C SER A 227 -8.79 -3.67 -0.54
N TYR A 228 -8.39 -4.52 0.40
CA TYR A 228 -6.98 -4.84 0.63
C TYR A 228 -6.62 -6.21 0.06
N GLY A 229 -7.38 -7.27 0.41
CA GLY A 229 -7.02 -8.64 0.03
C GLY A 229 -7.14 -8.92 -1.47
N LEU A 230 -8.35 -8.83 -2.02
CA LEU A 230 -8.60 -9.05 -3.45
C LEU A 230 -7.87 -8.01 -4.30
N SER A 231 -7.85 -6.75 -3.88
CA SER A 231 -7.08 -5.72 -4.57
C SER A 231 -5.61 -6.10 -4.75
N ILE A 232 -4.93 -6.53 -3.67
CA ILE A 232 -3.55 -7.00 -3.73
C ILE A 232 -3.44 -8.23 -4.65
N ALA A 233 -4.36 -9.19 -4.56
CA ALA A 233 -4.34 -10.35 -5.44
C ALA A 233 -4.44 -9.99 -6.94
N LEU A 234 -5.28 -9.01 -7.29
CA LEU A 234 -5.41 -8.47 -8.65
C LEU A 234 -4.13 -7.75 -9.07
N PHE A 235 -3.55 -6.94 -8.19
CA PHE A 235 -2.29 -6.24 -8.41
C PHE A 235 -1.14 -7.22 -8.70
N LEU A 236 -0.97 -8.24 -7.85
CA LEU A 236 0.06 -9.28 -8.02
C LEU A 236 -0.13 -10.07 -9.33
N THR A 237 -1.38 -10.31 -9.72
CA THR A 237 -1.69 -10.97 -11.00
C THR A 237 -1.38 -10.06 -12.19
N ALA A 238 -1.69 -8.77 -12.09
CA ALA A 238 -1.38 -7.78 -13.13
C ALA A 238 0.13 -7.59 -13.34
N MET A 239 0.93 -7.60 -12.25
CA MET A 239 2.39 -7.53 -12.32
C MET A 239 3.01 -8.61 -13.19
N ARG A 240 2.42 -9.81 -13.25
CA ARG A 240 2.93 -10.91 -14.08
C ARG A 240 2.85 -10.62 -15.58
N GLY A 241 1.86 -9.84 -16.02
CA GLY A 241 1.67 -9.50 -17.44
C GLY A 241 2.19 -8.12 -17.86
N LEU A 242 2.23 -7.14 -16.95
CA LEU A 242 2.69 -5.77 -17.26
C LEU A 242 4.09 -5.44 -16.75
N GLY A 243 4.61 -6.21 -15.78
CA GLY A 243 5.77 -5.85 -14.99
C GLY A 243 5.45 -4.87 -13.85
N ALA A 244 6.34 -4.80 -12.86
CA ALA A 244 6.13 -4.04 -11.61
C ALA A 244 5.87 -2.54 -11.85
N SER A 245 6.72 -1.89 -12.64
CA SER A 245 6.64 -0.44 -12.89
C SER A 245 5.29 -0.02 -13.50
N ARG A 246 4.85 -0.70 -14.56
CA ARG A 246 3.58 -0.39 -15.24
C ARG A 246 2.37 -0.68 -14.36
N THR A 247 2.38 -1.79 -13.62
CA THR A 247 1.27 -2.09 -12.70
C THR A 247 1.18 -1.07 -11.58
N SER A 248 2.30 -0.67 -10.97
CA SER A 248 2.34 0.39 -9.95
C SER A 248 1.83 1.73 -10.48
N ALA A 249 2.17 2.10 -11.72
CA ALA A 249 1.66 3.31 -12.36
C ALA A 249 0.13 3.29 -12.55
N TRP A 250 -0.44 2.13 -12.89
CA TRP A 250 -1.90 1.98 -12.93
C TRP A 250 -2.52 1.96 -11.53
N PHE A 251 -1.85 1.35 -10.55
CA PHE A 251 -2.35 1.26 -9.19
C PHE A 251 -2.40 2.62 -8.48
N ALA A 252 -1.54 3.54 -8.88
CA ALA A 252 -1.51 4.93 -8.42
C ALA A 252 -2.82 5.71 -8.65
N ILE A 253 -3.75 5.21 -9.47
CA ILE A 253 -5.06 5.84 -9.63
C ILE A 253 -5.98 5.61 -8.40
N ALA A 254 -5.61 4.72 -7.47
CA ALA A 254 -6.46 4.32 -6.36
C ALA A 254 -6.96 5.50 -5.50
N PRO A 255 -6.12 6.46 -5.04
CA PRO A 255 -6.58 7.65 -4.34
C PRO A 255 -7.67 8.43 -5.10
N PHE A 256 -7.53 8.55 -6.43
CA PHE A 256 -8.49 9.24 -7.29
C PHE A 256 -9.80 8.46 -7.48
N ALA A 257 -9.74 7.12 -7.55
CA ALA A 257 -10.94 6.29 -7.51
C ALA A 257 -11.72 6.49 -6.19
N GLY A 258 -11.00 6.62 -5.07
CA GLY A 258 -11.58 6.95 -3.78
C GLY A 258 -12.26 8.32 -3.75
N VAL A 259 -11.65 9.34 -4.38
CA VAL A 259 -12.25 10.66 -4.56
C VAL A 259 -13.58 10.57 -5.32
N VAL A 260 -13.60 9.89 -6.46
CA VAL A 260 -14.80 9.74 -7.28
C VAL A 260 -15.90 9.05 -6.48
N LEU A 261 -15.58 7.93 -5.81
CA LEU A 261 -16.54 7.19 -5.01
C LEU A 261 -17.05 8.01 -3.81
N SER A 262 -16.19 8.82 -3.19
CA SER A 262 -16.57 9.73 -2.10
C SER A 262 -17.64 10.73 -2.53
N PHE A 263 -17.49 11.34 -3.70
CA PHE A 263 -18.50 12.26 -4.23
C PHE A 263 -19.81 11.55 -4.59
N LEU A 264 -19.74 10.32 -5.12
CA LEU A 264 -20.94 9.54 -5.45
C LEU A 264 -21.74 9.15 -4.20
N ILE A 265 -21.06 8.75 -3.13
CA ILE A 265 -21.68 8.28 -1.89
C ILE A 265 -22.16 9.45 -1.03
N PHE A 266 -21.27 10.37 -0.70
CA PHE A 266 -21.51 11.40 0.32
C PHE A 266 -22.05 12.70 -0.25
N LYS A 267 -21.96 12.92 -1.56
CA LYS A 267 -22.37 14.17 -2.23
C LYS A 267 -21.78 15.42 -1.56
N GLU A 268 -20.51 15.31 -1.16
CA GLU A 268 -19.79 16.37 -0.43
C GLU A 268 -19.74 17.66 -1.26
N SER A 269 -19.87 18.81 -0.61
CA SER A 269 -19.69 20.11 -1.26
C SER A 269 -18.23 20.32 -1.66
N ILE A 270 -17.99 20.64 -2.93
CA ILE A 270 -16.64 20.88 -3.44
C ILE A 270 -16.12 22.23 -2.90
N ASN A 271 -15.10 22.17 -2.05
CA ASN A 271 -14.38 23.35 -1.55
C ASN A 271 -13.38 23.84 -2.62
N ILE A 272 -13.14 25.16 -2.67
CA ILE A 272 -12.11 25.79 -3.52
C ILE A 272 -10.71 25.17 -3.29
N GLN A 273 -10.37 24.84 -2.03
CA GLN A 273 -9.09 24.19 -1.70
C GLN A 273 -8.96 22.84 -2.42
N PHE A 274 -10.03 22.06 -2.43
CA PHE A 274 -10.08 20.77 -3.11
C PHE A 274 -9.95 20.94 -4.62
N LEU A 275 -10.67 21.91 -5.20
CA LEU A 275 -10.64 22.20 -6.64
C LEU A 275 -9.24 22.62 -7.13
N VAL A 276 -8.48 23.34 -6.31
CA VAL A 276 -7.10 23.73 -6.60
C VAL A 276 -6.13 22.57 -6.38
N ALA A 277 -6.29 21.80 -5.30
CA ALA A 277 -5.36 20.73 -4.96
C ALA A 277 -5.45 19.53 -5.90
N LEU A 278 -6.65 19.18 -6.38
CA LEU A 278 -6.88 18.03 -7.27
C LEU A 278 -5.99 18.04 -8.54
N PRO A 279 -6.01 19.09 -9.39
CA PRO A 279 -5.16 19.11 -10.59
C PRO A 279 -3.66 19.10 -10.25
N VAL A 280 -3.25 19.78 -9.17
CA VAL A 280 -1.85 19.78 -8.70
C VAL A 280 -1.42 18.37 -8.30
N MET A 281 -2.26 17.62 -7.59
CA MET A 281 -1.99 16.23 -7.23
C MET A 281 -1.99 15.28 -8.42
N ILE A 282 -2.87 15.48 -9.41
CA ILE A 282 -2.86 14.69 -10.65
C ILE A 282 -1.52 14.88 -11.38
N ILE A 283 -1.08 16.12 -11.56
CA ILE A 283 0.21 16.42 -12.21
C ILE A 283 1.36 15.82 -11.41
N GLY A 284 1.35 15.99 -10.08
CA GLY A 284 2.36 15.40 -9.19
C GLY A 284 2.43 13.88 -9.30
N ALA A 285 1.29 13.19 -9.28
CA ALA A 285 1.22 11.74 -9.45
C ALA A 285 1.74 11.32 -10.84
N MET A 286 1.34 11.99 -11.92
CA MET A 286 1.85 11.70 -13.27
C MET A 286 3.37 11.86 -13.38
N LEU A 287 3.95 12.85 -12.69
CA LEU A 287 5.40 13.01 -12.63
C LEU A 287 6.06 11.85 -11.86
N LEU A 288 5.43 11.34 -10.80
CA LEU A 288 5.98 10.26 -9.99
C LEU A 288 5.94 8.90 -10.69
N PHE A 289 4.89 8.62 -11.47
CA PHE A 289 4.64 7.28 -12.03
C PHE A 289 4.98 7.10 -13.51
N GLY A 290 5.22 8.19 -14.26
CA GLY A 290 5.49 8.10 -15.70
C GLY A 290 6.95 7.79 -16.04
N GLU A 291 7.63 6.97 -15.24
CA GLU A 291 9.04 6.59 -15.43
C GLU A 291 9.14 5.17 -16.03
N GLU A 292 9.91 5.02 -17.11
CA GLU A 292 10.47 3.74 -17.52
C GLU A 292 11.79 3.56 -16.75
N HIS A 293 11.81 2.71 -15.72
CA HIS A 293 13.02 2.52 -14.90
C HIS A 293 14.22 2.08 -15.74
N ARG A 294 15.17 2.99 -15.94
CA ARG A 294 16.58 2.66 -16.16
C ARG A 294 17.35 3.05 -14.90
N HIS A 295 17.20 2.27 -13.84
CA HIS A 295 18.12 2.35 -12.71
C HIS A 295 19.09 1.19 -12.78
N THR A 296 20.38 1.51 -12.69
CA THR A 296 21.42 0.55 -12.36
C THR A 296 21.26 0.16 -10.89
N HIS A 297 20.74 -1.04 -10.64
CA HIS A 297 20.88 -1.66 -9.34
C HIS A 297 22.33 -2.10 -9.18
N ALA A 298 23.04 -1.53 -8.20
CA ALA A 298 24.21 -2.19 -7.66
C ALA A 298 23.71 -3.37 -6.82
N HIS A 299 23.72 -4.56 -7.42
CA HIS A 299 23.56 -5.79 -6.67
C HIS A 299 24.78 -5.92 -5.77
N ALA A 300 24.59 -5.96 -4.45
CA ALA A 300 25.58 -6.60 -3.59
C ALA A 300 25.72 -8.06 -4.07
N ASP A 301 26.96 -8.59 -4.09
CA ASP A 301 27.27 -9.92 -4.62
C ASP A 301 26.19 -10.94 -4.21
N ILE A 302 25.49 -11.45 -5.22
CA ILE A 302 24.46 -12.45 -5.00
C ILE A 302 25.20 -13.74 -4.66
N ILE A 303 25.32 -14.05 -3.37
CA ILE A 303 25.67 -15.41 -2.95
C ILE A 303 24.45 -16.28 -3.27
N HIS A 304 24.50 -16.96 -4.41
CA HIS A 304 23.53 -17.97 -4.76
C HIS A 304 23.71 -19.18 -3.83
N ASP A 305 22.79 -19.35 -2.88
CA ASP A 305 22.69 -20.58 -2.09
C ASP A 305 21.91 -21.60 -2.92
N HIS A 306 22.63 -22.44 -3.67
CA HIS A 306 22.05 -23.56 -4.39
C HIS A 306 21.91 -24.75 -3.45
N CYS A 307 20.69 -25.27 -3.32
CA CYS A 307 20.46 -26.57 -2.69
C CYS A 307 21.00 -27.66 -3.64
N HIS A 308 22.23 -28.12 -3.41
CA HIS A 308 22.78 -29.27 -4.14
C HIS A 308 21.94 -30.51 -3.81
N LEU A 309 21.26 -31.06 -4.82
CA LEU A 309 20.77 -32.43 -4.76
C LEU A 309 21.98 -33.36 -4.68
N PRO A 310 21.94 -34.44 -3.87
CA PRO A 310 23.02 -35.43 -3.85
C PRO A 310 23.13 -36.09 -5.23
N GLY A 311 24.11 -35.64 -6.04
CA GLY A 311 24.33 -36.15 -7.40
C GLY A 311 24.67 -35.10 -8.46
N ASP A 312 24.71 -33.81 -8.13
CA ASP A 312 25.10 -32.79 -9.12
C ASP A 312 26.63 -32.76 -9.32
N ILE A 313 27.07 -33.38 -10.41
CA ILE A 313 28.47 -33.60 -10.76
C ILE A 313 28.84 -32.60 -11.88
N TYR A 314 29.60 -31.57 -11.50
CA TYR A 314 30.33 -30.59 -12.33
C TYR A 314 29.54 -29.61 -13.22
N HIS A 315 29.36 -28.37 -12.72
CA HIS A 315 29.43 -27.18 -13.57
C HIS A 315 30.73 -26.44 -13.28
N LYS A 316 31.70 -26.51 -14.20
CA LYS A 316 32.87 -25.61 -14.21
C LYS A 316 32.37 -24.24 -14.62
N HIS A 317 32.45 -23.26 -13.72
CA HIS A 317 32.42 -21.86 -14.12
C HIS A 317 33.85 -21.46 -14.50
N GLU A 318 34.06 -21.09 -15.76
CA GLU A 318 35.24 -20.30 -16.13
C GLU A 318 35.09 -18.93 -15.48
N HIS A 319 35.97 -18.64 -14.52
CA HIS A 319 36.20 -17.27 -14.08
C HIS A 319 37.06 -16.60 -15.15
N ASP A 320 36.50 -15.57 -15.81
CA ASP A 320 37.27 -14.66 -16.62
C ASP A 320 38.13 -13.84 -15.65
N GLU A 321 39.43 -14.18 -15.58
CA GLU A 321 40.38 -13.53 -14.69
C GLU A 321 40.57 -12.06 -15.10
N ASP A 322 40.46 -11.21 -14.08
CA ASP A 322 40.92 -9.83 -14.04
C ASP A 322 42.25 -9.64 -14.79
N LYS A 323 42.23 -8.83 -15.85
CA LYS A 323 43.45 -8.19 -16.35
C LYS A 323 43.66 -6.88 -15.60
N THR A 324 44.35 -6.97 -14.48
CA THR A 324 45.14 -5.87 -13.92
C THR A 324 46.61 -6.00 -14.32
N GLU A 325 47.30 -4.84 -14.35
CA GLU A 325 48.71 -4.56 -14.69
C GLU A 325 48.97 -4.30 -16.20
N LYS A 326 49.34 -3.09 -16.64
CA LYS A 326 50.32 -2.11 -16.14
C LYS A 326 49.98 -0.68 -16.53
#